data_AF-A0A8X6UKR9-F1
#
_entry.id   AF-A0A8X6UKR9-F1
#
_cell.length_a   1.000
_cell.length_b   1.000
_cell.length_c   1.000
_cell.angle_alpha   90.00
_cell.angle_beta   90.00
_cell.angle_gamma   90.00
#
_symmetry.space_group_name_H-M   'P 1'
#
loop_
_entity.id
_entity.type
_entity.pdbx_description
1 polymer ?
#
loop_
_entity_poly.entity_id
_entity_poly.type
_entity_poly.pdbx_seq_one_letter_code
_entity_poly.pdbx_strand_id
1 'polypeptide(L)'
;MVNDRLGELKAALNDSYEANNEISITMDGADCHMSDFFNEVEDISQSLNKIGATVEEVKKKHSFILSAPSTDEKIKEELEDLMAEIKRLSNKVRQKLKLMGQNIEQQEHINNTSADFRIKKTQHLALSRRFVDVMSVYNNIQVEYRQRCKDRIKRQLEISKHFTLFQNKLLPIIF
;
A
#
# COMPACT_ATOMS: atom_id res chain seq x y z
N MET A 1 -0.99 32.95 11.27
CA MET A 1 -0.58 32.45 12.60
C MET A 1 -1.86 32.17 13.36
N VAL A 2 -2.13 30.93 13.76
CA VAL A 2 -3.33 30.61 14.55
C VAL A 2 -3.05 31.11 15.96
N ASN A 3 -3.77 32.12 16.42
CA ASN A 3 -3.61 32.63 17.78
C ASN A 3 -4.17 31.59 18.75
N ASP A 4 -3.30 31.06 19.61
CA ASP A 4 -3.68 30.15 20.69
C ASP A 4 -4.49 30.91 21.74
N ARG A 5 -5.80 30.62 21.79
CA ARG A 5 -6.76 31.22 22.72
C ARG A 5 -7.12 30.31 23.88
N LEU A 6 -6.44 29.16 24.01
CA LEU A 6 -6.71 28.20 25.08
C LEU A 6 -6.44 28.81 26.46
N GLY A 7 -5.41 29.67 26.56
CA GLY A 7 -5.09 30.39 27.79
C GLY A 7 -6.17 31.40 28.19
N GLU A 8 -6.67 32.20 27.24
CA GLU A 8 -7.76 33.17 27.45
C GLU A 8 -9.04 32.48 27.92
N LEU A 9 -9.38 31.32 27.33
CA LEU A 9 -10.56 30.55 27.69
C LEU A 9 -10.46 29.92 29.09
N LYS A 10 -9.28 29.43 29.49
CA LYS A 10 -9.05 28.88 30.83
C LYS A 10 -9.12 29.97 31.91
N ALA A 11 -8.56 31.14 31.64
CA ALA A 11 -8.63 32.28 32.55
C ALA A 11 -10.09 32.75 32.75
N ALA A 12 -10.84 32.93 31.65
CA ALA A 12 -12.25 33.32 31.70
C ALA A 12 -13.14 32.30 32.43
N LEU A 13 -12.81 31.00 32.34
CA LEU A 13 -13.54 29.95 33.06
C LEU A 13 -13.28 29.99 34.57
N ASN A 14 -12.03 30.21 34.98
CA ASN A 14 -11.64 30.35 36.38
C ASN A 14 -12.25 31.60 37.03
N ASP A 15 -12.37 32.70 36.29
CA ASP A 15 -12.96 33.95 36.79
C ASP A 15 -14.50 33.87 36.92
N SER A 16 -15.14 32.92 36.23
CA SER A 16 -16.62 32.77 36.19
C SER A 16 -17.19 31.78 37.22
N TYR A 17 -16.38 30.92 37.83
CA TYR A 17 -16.86 29.87 38.73
C TYR A 17 -15.96 29.77 39.95
N GLU A 18 -16.34 30.43 41.05
CA GLU A 18 -15.85 30.03 42.37
C GLU A 18 -16.27 28.57 42.62
N ALA A 19 -15.27 27.70 42.68
CA ALA A 19 -15.23 26.40 43.34
C ALA A 19 -16.42 25.43 43.14
N ASN A 20 -16.07 24.25 42.62
CA ASN A 20 -16.76 22.96 42.79
C ASN A 20 -17.75 22.51 41.72
N ASN A 21 -17.37 22.59 40.45
CA ASN A 21 -17.71 21.49 39.54
C ASN A 21 -16.42 21.08 38.84
N GLU A 22 -15.68 20.16 39.43
CA GLU A 22 -14.85 19.26 38.66
C GLU A 22 -15.79 18.65 37.61
N ILE A 23 -15.72 19.15 36.37
CA ILE A 23 -16.28 18.43 35.23
C ILE A 23 -15.39 17.22 35.10
N SER A 24 -15.63 16.23 35.95
CA SER A 24 -15.24 14.87 35.70
C SER A 24 -16.06 14.51 34.46
N ILE A 25 -15.42 14.65 33.30
CA ILE A 25 -15.77 13.82 32.17
C ILE A 25 -15.46 12.43 32.68
N THR A 26 -16.45 11.81 33.31
CA THR A 26 -16.41 10.38 33.51
C THR A 26 -16.28 9.84 32.09
N MET A 27 -15.08 9.36 31.76
CA MET A 27 -14.87 8.41 30.66
C MET A 27 -15.60 7.12 31.06
N ASP A 28 -16.89 7.22 31.32
CA ASP A 28 -17.74 6.13 31.74
C ASP A 28 -18.14 5.40 30.46
N GLY A 29 -17.56 4.22 30.28
CA GLY A 29 -17.75 3.42 29.08
C GLY A 29 -16.52 3.39 28.18
N ALA A 30 -15.40 2.90 28.72
CA ALA A 30 -14.34 2.25 27.96
C ALA A 30 -14.81 0.93 27.26
N ASP A 31 -16.10 0.80 26.95
CA ASP A 31 -16.56 -0.03 25.84
C ASP A 31 -16.29 0.76 24.57
N CYS A 32 -15.01 0.71 24.18
CA CYS A 32 -14.43 1.29 22.98
C CYS A 32 -15.42 1.37 21.79
N HIS A 33 -16.08 2.52 21.68
CA HIS A 33 -17.10 2.80 20.68
C HIS A 33 -16.52 2.56 19.28
N MET A 34 -17.11 1.61 18.53
CA MET A 34 -16.63 1.13 17.23
C MET A 34 -15.23 0.46 17.22
N SER A 35 -14.77 -0.11 18.32
CA SER A 35 -13.46 -0.77 18.41
C SER A 35 -13.23 -1.85 17.38
N ASP A 36 -14.17 -2.77 17.20
CA ASP A 36 -14.05 -3.85 16.22
C ASP A 36 -13.86 -3.29 14.81
N PHE A 37 -14.59 -2.22 14.50
CA PHE A 37 -14.47 -1.52 13.23
C PHE A 37 -13.09 -0.85 13.07
N PHE A 38 -12.62 -0.14 14.09
CA PHE A 38 -11.30 0.49 14.06
C PHE A 38 -10.16 -0.53 14.02
N ASN A 39 -10.30 -1.66 14.72
CA ASN A 39 -9.38 -2.79 14.64
C ASN A 39 -9.33 -3.38 13.22
N GLU A 40 -10.47 -3.49 12.55
CA GLU A 40 -10.52 -3.93 11.16
C GLU A 40 -9.85 -2.93 10.20
N VAL A 41 -10.13 -1.64 10.36
CA VAL A 41 -9.49 -0.54 9.60
C VAL A 41 -7.98 -0.54 9.79
N GLU A 42 -7.51 -0.77 11.03
CA GLU A 42 -6.10 -0.84 11.36
C GLU A 42 -5.44 -2.08 10.73
N ASP A 43 -6.03 -3.28 10.82
CA ASP A 43 -5.47 -4.47 10.15
C ASP A 43 -5.42 -4.30 8.61
N ILE A 44 -6.42 -3.66 8.01
CA ILE A 44 -6.38 -3.32 6.57
C ILE A 44 -5.22 -2.34 6.30
N SER A 45 -5.08 -1.28 7.10
CA SER A 45 -4.03 -0.27 6.94
C SER A 45 -2.63 -0.87 7.09
N GLN A 46 -2.43 -1.73 8.09
CA GLN A 46 -1.18 -2.47 8.30
C GLN A 46 -0.89 -3.43 7.15
N SER A 47 -1.91 -4.16 6.66
CA SER A 47 -1.76 -5.03 5.50
C SER A 47 -1.37 -4.23 4.24
N LEU A 48 -1.95 -3.04 4.03
CA LEU A 48 -1.59 -2.14 2.94
C LEU A 48 -0.17 -1.58 3.07
N ASN A 49 0.24 -1.17 4.28
CA ASN A 49 1.62 -0.76 4.56
C ASN A 49 2.60 -1.90 4.24
N LYS A 50 2.27 -3.12 4.67
CA LYS A 50 3.09 -4.31 4.41
C LYS A 50 3.19 -4.60 2.92
N ILE A 51 2.07 -4.57 2.17
CA ILE A 51 2.10 -4.73 0.70
C ILE A 51 3.01 -3.68 0.08
N GLY A 52 2.88 -2.40 0.45
CA GLY A 52 3.73 -1.32 -0.07
C GLY A 52 5.22 -1.60 0.17
N ALA A 53 5.60 -2.03 1.37
CA ALA A 53 6.99 -2.40 1.67
C ALA A 53 7.47 -3.59 0.83
N THR A 54 6.66 -4.65 0.71
CA THR A 54 7.00 -5.82 -0.11
C THR A 54 7.13 -5.47 -1.61
N VAL A 55 6.31 -4.53 -2.11
CA VAL A 55 6.40 -4.03 -3.49
C VAL A 55 7.73 -3.31 -3.75
N GLU A 56 8.21 -2.51 -2.80
CA GLU A 56 9.53 -1.88 -2.90
C GLU A 56 10.68 -2.91 -2.87
N GLU A 57 10.57 -3.96 -2.06
CA GLU A 57 11.55 -5.06 -2.09
C GLU A 57 11.55 -5.81 -3.43
N VAL A 58 10.38 -6.08 -4.01
CA VAL A 58 10.26 -6.64 -5.37
C VAL A 58 10.97 -5.76 -6.39
N LYS A 59 10.80 -4.44 -6.32
CA LYS A 59 11.48 -3.49 -7.21
C LYS A 59 13.01 -3.57 -7.09
N LYS A 60 13.54 -3.66 -5.87
CA LYS A 60 14.99 -3.82 -5.63
C LYS A 60 15.52 -5.13 -6.22
N LYS A 61 14.81 -6.25 -6.00
CA LYS A 61 15.17 -7.57 -6.54
C LYS A 61 15.13 -7.58 -8.06
N HIS A 62 14.09 -7.01 -8.67
CA HIS A 62 14.00 -6.81 -10.12
C HIS A 62 15.19 -6.01 -10.68
N SER A 63 15.56 -4.90 -10.03
CA SER A 63 16.72 -4.10 -10.41
C SER A 63 18.03 -4.90 -10.31
N PHE A 64 18.20 -5.67 -9.24
CA PHE A 64 19.38 -6.50 -9.04
C PHE A 64 19.52 -7.54 -10.17
N ILE A 65 18.44 -8.27 -10.49
CA ILE A 65 18.42 -9.28 -11.57
C ILE A 65 18.75 -8.65 -12.93
N LEU A 66 18.28 -7.41 -13.18
CA LEU A 66 18.58 -6.69 -14.42
C LEU A 66 20.05 -6.28 -14.53
N SER A 67 20.68 -5.90 -13.40
CA SER A 67 22.09 -5.50 -13.34
C SER A 67 23.08 -6.68 -13.32
N ALA A 68 22.66 -7.85 -12.83
CA ALA A 68 23.53 -9.01 -12.72
C ALA A 68 23.84 -9.61 -14.12
N PRO A 69 25.10 -9.98 -14.40
CA PRO A 69 25.50 -10.58 -15.67
C PRO A 69 24.99 -12.01 -15.86
N SER A 70 24.66 -12.70 -14.77
CA SER A 70 24.06 -14.05 -14.74
C SER A 70 22.88 -14.08 -13.77
N THR A 71 21.93 -14.98 -14.00
CA THR A 71 20.77 -15.14 -13.10
C THR A 71 21.17 -15.90 -11.84
N ASP A 72 20.98 -15.29 -10.68
CA ASP A 72 21.08 -15.96 -9.38
C ASP A 72 19.73 -16.60 -9.03
N GLU A 73 19.72 -17.92 -8.89
CA GLU A 73 18.49 -18.70 -8.66
C GLU A 73 17.90 -18.43 -7.28
N LYS A 74 18.73 -18.17 -6.27
CA LYS A 74 18.26 -17.85 -4.91
C LYS A 74 17.46 -16.55 -4.91
N ILE A 75 17.90 -15.56 -5.69
CA ILE A 75 17.24 -14.25 -5.78
C ILE A 75 15.92 -14.34 -6.54
N LYS A 76 15.79 -15.26 -7.49
CA LYS A 76 14.50 -15.54 -8.14
C LYS A 76 13.53 -16.20 -7.19
N GLU A 77 13.96 -17.19 -6.41
CA GLU A 77 13.11 -17.84 -5.41
C GLU A 77 12.60 -16.83 -4.39
N GLU A 78 13.48 -15.99 -3.84
CA GLU A 78 13.09 -14.90 -2.94
C GLU A 78 12.12 -13.89 -3.60
N LEU A 79 12.28 -13.61 -4.89
CA LEU A 79 11.36 -12.75 -5.64
C LEU A 79 9.98 -13.40 -5.80
N GLU A 80 9.92 -14.70 -6.09
CA GLU A 80 8.66 -15.45 -6.21
C GLU A 80 7.91 -15.48 -4.87
N ASP A 81 8.63 -15.67 -3.76
CA ASP A 81 8.06 -15.60 -2.40
C ASP A 81 7.47 -14.23 -2.10
N LEU A 82 8.19 -13.15 -2.42
CA LEU A 82 7.69 -11.77 -2.24
C LEU A 82 6.42 -11.53 -3.09
N MET A 83 6.39 -12.03 -4.33
CA MET A 83 5.21 -11.93 -5.20
C MET A 83 4.02 -12.74 -4.67
N ALA A 84 4.26 -13.92 -4.12
CA ALA A 84 3.25 -14.75 -3.50
C ALA A 84 2.67 -14.06 -2.24
N GLU A 85 3.51 -13.47 -1.40
CA GLU A 85 3.08 -12.73 -0.22
C GLU A 85 2.25 -11.49 -0.59
N ILE A 86 2.66 -10.72 -1.61
CA ILE A 86 1.86 -9.60 -2.14
C ILE A 86 0.47 -10.10 -2.56
N LYS A 87 0.39 -11.19 -3.33
CA LYS A 87 -0.88 -11.75 -3.79
C LYS A 87 -1.77 -12.18 -2.62
N ARG A 88 -1.19 -12.84 -1.62
CA ARG A 88 -1.90 -13.30 -0.43
C ARG A 88 -2.45 -12.12 0.39
N LEU A 89 -1.62 -11.13 0.70
CA LEU A 89 -2.02 -9.93 1.43
C LEU A 89 -3.08 -9.11 0.65
N SER A 90 -2.90 -8.98 -0.66
CA SER A 90 -3.84 -8.25 -1.52
C SER A 90 -5.22 -8.89 -1.52
N ASN A 91 -5.29 -10.23 -1.57
CA ASN A 91 -6.54 -10.95 -1.47
C ASN A 91 -7.20 -10.80 -0.09
N LYS A 92 -6.41 -10.82 0.99
CA LYS A 92 -6.92 -10.56 2.36
C LYS A 92 -7.56 -9.16 2.44
N VAL A 93 -6.84 -8.13 2.00
CA VAL A 93 -7.34 -6.74 1.99
C VAL A 93 -8.60 -6.62 1.13
N ARG A 94 -8.60 -7.20 -0.07
CA ARG A 94 -9.76 -7.18 -0.97
C ARG A 94 -11.00 -7.81 -0.34
N GLN A 95 -10.86 -8.95 0.34
CA GLN A 95 -11.98 -9.62 1.01
C GLN A 95 -12.56 -8.76 2.13
N LYS A 96 -11.69 -8.17 2.97
CA LYS A 96 -12.13 -7.28 4.06
C LYS A 96 -12.83 -6.04 3.55
N LEU A 97 -12.26 -5.35 2.56
CA LEU A 97 -12.90 -4.20 1.92
C LEU A 97 -14.26 -4.56 1.32
N LYS A 98 -14.38 -5.74 0.69
CA LYS A 98 -15.65 -6.22 0.15
C LYS A 98 -16.71 -6.40 1.25
N LEU A 99 -16.35 -7.04 2.37
CA LEU A 99 -17.27 -7.23 3.50
C LEU A 99 -17.68 -5.88 4.11
N MET A 100 -16.73 -4.97 4.31
CA MET A 100 -16.97 -3.62 4.80
C MET A 100 -17.93 -2.85 3.87
N GLY A 101 -17.71 -2.93 2.56
CA GLY A 101 -18.60 -2.34 1.55
C GLY A 101 -20.02 -2.90 1.58
N GLN A 102 -20.18 -4.22 1.68
CA GLN A 102 -21.49 -4.87 1.80
C GLN A 102 -22.25 -4.43 3.06
N ASN A 103 -21.55 -4.32 4.18
CA ASN A 103 -22.14 -3.82 5.43
C ASN A 103 -22.62 -2.36 5.31
N ILE A 104 -21.87 -1.52 4.59
CA ILE A 104 -22.25 -0.13 4.32
C ILE A 104 -23.47 -0.08 3.41
N GLU A 105 -23.51 -0.83 2.32
CA GLU A 105 -24.66 -0.88 1.39
C GLU A 105 -25.95 -1.28 2.12
N GLN A 106 -25.90 -2.32 2.97
CA GLN A 106 -27.04 -2.76 3.76
C GLN A 106 -27.57 -1.67 4.72
N GLN A 107 -26.68 -0.92 5.36
CA GLN A 107 -27.07 0.17 6.27
C GLN A 107 -27.65 1.39 5.54
N GLU A 108 -27.21 1.64 4.30
CA GLU A 108 -27.74 2.70 3.44
C GLU A 108 -29.19 2.45 3.05
N HIS A 109 -29.58 1.19 2.79
CA HIS A 109 -30.95 0.80 2.49
C HIS A 109 -31.95 1.04 3.64
N ILE A 110 -31.47 1.07 4.89
CA ILE A 110 -32.28 1.31 6.08
C ILE A 110 -32.34 2.83 6.40
N ASN A 111 -31.76 3.67 5.53
CA ASN A 111 -31.66 5.13 5.67
C ASN A 111 -31.03 5.57 7.00
N ASN A 112 -30.14 4.75 7.56
CA ASN A 112 -29.48 5.02 8.83
C ASN A 112 -28.36 6.06 8.62
N THR A 113 -28.70 7.34 8.68
CA THR A 113 -27.76 8.45 8.48
C THR A 113 -26.99 8.84 9.76
N SER A 114 -26.59 7.84 10.55
CA SER A 114 -25.87 8.07 11.81
C SER A 114 -24.45 8.59 11.59
N ALA A 115 -23.88 9.23 12.62
CA ALA A 115 -22.47 9.64 12.60
C ALA A 115 -21.54 8.45 12.33
N ASP A 116 -21.84 7.28 12.93
CA ASP A 116 -21.11 6.03 12.76
C ASP A 116 -21.12 5.57 11.31
N PHE A 117 -22.29 5.61 10.66
CA PHE A 117 -22.41 5.23 9.26
C PHE A 117 -21.51 6.10 8.37
N ARG A 118 -21.47 7.43 8.60
CA ARG A 118 -20.60 8.34 7.84
C ARG A 118 -19.12 8.05 8.08
N ILE A 119 -18.73 7.73 9.32
CA ILE A 119 -17.35 7.36 9.65
C ILE A 119 -16.98 6.08 8.90
N LYS A 120 -17.82 5.03 8.97
CA LYS A 120 -17.59 3.76 8.26
C LYS A 120 -17.46 3.95 6.75
N LYS A 121 -18.38 4.70 6.14
CA LYS A 121 -18.38 5.02 4.70
C LYS A 121 -17.12 5.76 4.27
N THR A 122 -16.69 6.75 5.05
CA THR A 122 -15.50 7.56 4.75
C THR A 122 -14.23 6.72 4.84
N GLN A 123 -14.08 5.90 5.89
CA GLN A 123 -12.93 5.01 6.06
C GLN A 123 -12.84 3.96 4.96
N HIS A 124 -13.95 3.33 4.60
CA HIS A 124 -14.00 2.35 3.51
C HIS A 124 -13.53 2.97 2.18
N LEU A 125 -13.98 4.18 1.86
CA LEU A 125 -13.58 4.90 0.66
C LEU A 125 -12.07 5.22 0.66
N ALA A 126 -11.55 5.69 1.79
CA ALA A 126 -10.13 6.02 1.94
C ALA A 126 -9.25 4.77 1.77
N LEU A 127 -9.57 3.68 2.46
CA LEU A 127 -8.83 2.42 2.37
C LEU A 127 -8.92 1.81 0.96
N SER A 128 -10.08 1.87 0.32
CA SER A 128 -10.28 1.35 -1.04
C SER A 128 -9.44 2.10 -2.07
N ARG A 129 -9.39 3.44 -2.00
CA ARG A 129 -8.52 4.25 -2.87
C ARG A 129 -7.06 3.87 -2.67
N ARG A 130 -6.62 3.83 -1.41
CA ARG A 130 -5.25 3.48 -1.06
C ARG A 130 -4.87 2.06 -1.53
N PHE A 131 -5.78 1.10 -1.46
CA PHE A 131 -5.57 -0.25 -2.01
C PHE A 131 -5.33 -0.21 -3.52
N VAL A 132 -6.17 0.52 -4.26
CA VAL A 132 -6.01 0.67 -5.71
C VAL A 132 -4.68 1.35 -6.06
N ASP A 133 -4.29 2.38 -5.31
CA ASP A 133 -3.02 3.09 -5.54
C ASP A 133 -1.81 2.15 -5.38
N VAL A 134 -1.74 1.41 -4.26
CA VAL A 134 -0.66 0.46 -4.00
C VAL A 134 -0.61 -0.64 -5.07
N MET A 135 -1.78 -1.17 -5.47
CA MET A 135 -1.85 -2.20 -6.50
C MET A 135 -1.50 -1.68 -7.90
N SER A 136 -1.80 -0.42 -8.19
CA SER A 136 -1.41 0.24 -9.45
C SER A 136 0.11 0.40 -9.52
N VAL A 137 0.74 0.86 -8.43
CA VAL A 137 2.20 0.95 -8.34
C VAL A 137 2.85 -0.42 -8.55
N TYR A 138 2.33 -1.46 -7.89
CA TYR A 138 2.83 -2.82 -8.09
C TYR A 138 2.69 -3.29 -9.55
N ASN A 139 1.55 -3.02 -10.19
CA ASN A 139 1.33 -3.38 -11.60
C ASN A 139 2.34 -2.68 -12.52
N ASN A 140 2.56 -1.38 -12.30
CA ASN A 140 3.52 -0.59 -13.08
C ASN A 140 4.94 -1.14 -12.97
N ILE A 141 5.39 -1.49 -11.76
CA ILE A 141 6.71 -2.11 -11.54
C ILE A 141 6.84 -3.44 -12.30
N GLN A 142 5.79 -4.28 -12.29
CA GLN A 142 5.77 -5.56 -13.01
C GLN A 142 5.77 -5.38 -14.53
N VAL A 143 5.05 -4.38 -15.05
CA VAL A 143 5.05 -4.04 -16.48
C VAL A 143 6.42 -3.51 -16.90
N GLU A 144 7.00 -2.59 -16.13
CA GLU A 144 8.33 -2.04 -16.39
C GLU A 144 9.38 -3.15 -16.40
N TYR A 145 9.40 -4.02 -15.39
CA TYR A 145 10.35 -5.14 -15.34
C TYR A 145 10.25 -6.03 -16.58
N ARG A 146 9.03 -6.43 -16.97
CA ARG A 146 8.82 -7.23 -18.19
C ARG A 146 9.32 -6.51 -19.45
N GLN A 147 9.15 -5.20 -19.53
CA GLN A 147 9.66 -4.41 -20.65
C GLN A 147 11.19 -4.39 -20.67
N ARG A 148 11.85 -4.16 -19.54
CA ARG A 148 13.31 -4.19 -19.41
C ARG A 148 13.89 -5.56 -19.77
N CYS A 149 13.25 -6.65 -19.34
CA CYS A 149 13.65 -8.00 -19.72
C CYS A 149 13.61 -8.20 -21.24
N LYS A 150 12.55 -7.73 -21.92
CA LYS A 150 12.45 -7.80 -23.38
C LYS A 150 13.57 -7.01 -24.07
N ASP A 151 13.86 -5.80 -23.61
CA ASP A 151 14.90 -4.96 -24.19
C ASP A 151 16.30 -5.58 -24.00
N ARG A 152 16.55 -6.23 -22.86
CA ARG A 152 17.79 -6.99 -22.62
C ARG A 152 17.93 -8.15 -23.59
N ILE A 153 16.87 -8.93 -23.82
CA ILE A 153 16.88 -10.05 -24.78
C ILE A 153 17.13 -9.55 -26.21
N LYS A 154 16.44 -8.49 -26.63
CA LYS A 154 16.65 -7.87 -27.96
C LYS A 154 18.11 -7.47 -28.16
N ARG A 155 18.71 -6.80 -27.17
CA ARG A 155 20.12 -6.39 -27.21
C ARG A 155 21.07 -7.58 -27.29
N GLN A 156 20.82 -8.65 -26.54
CA GLN A 156 21.64 -9.87 -26.62
C GLN A 156 21.55 -10.55 -28.00
N LEU A 157 20.37 -10.53 -28.63
CA LEU A 157 20.17 -11.03 -30.00
C LEU A 157 20.91 -10.18 -31.03
N GLU A 158 20.87 -8.85 -30.91
CA GLU A 158 21.61 -7.93 -31.79
C GLU A 158 23.13 -8.13 -31.66
N ILE A 159 23.65 -8.26 -30.44
CA ILE A 159 25.07 -8.50 -30.19
C ILE A 159 25.52 -9.83 -30.83
N SER A 160 24.75 -10.91 -30.66
CA SER A 160 25.08 -12.20 -31.29
C SER A 160 25.05 -12.13 -32.83
N LYS A 161 24.06 -11.44 -33.41
CA LYS A 161 23.99 -11.24 -34.87
C LYS A 161 25.18 -10.43 -35.39
N HIS A 162 25.58 -9.39 -34.69
CA HIS A 162 26.76 -8.61 -35.07
C HIS A 162 28.04 -9.43 -34.88
N PHE A 163 28.21 -10.15 -33.78
CA PHE A 163 29.37 -11.01 -33.53
C PHE A 163 29.55 -12.08 -34.62
N THR A 164 28.47 -12.75 -35.01
CA THR A 164 28.49 -13.74 -36.10
C THR A 164 28.77 -13.11 -37.47
N LEU A 165 28.25 -11.92 -37.76
CA LEU A 165 28.61 -11.16 -38.97
C LEU A 165 30.08 -10.75 -38.97
N PHE A 166 30.62 -10.33 -37.83
CA PHE A 166 32.03 -10.00 -37.65
C PHE A 166 32.92 -11.22 -37.85
N GLN A 167 32.62 -12.37 -37.22
CA GLN A 167 33.35 -13.61 -37.44
C GLN A 167 33.32 -14.03 -38.92
N ASN A 168 32.15 -14.07 -39.55
CA ASN A 168 32.03 -14.53 -40.94
C ASN A 168 32.67 -13.59 -41.97
N LYS A 169 32.77 -12.28 -41.69
CA LYS A 169 33.37 -11.31 -42.63
C LYS A 169 34.86 -11.04 -42.40
N LEU A 170 35.36 -11.17 -41.17
CA LEU A 170 36.75 -10.80 -40.84
C LEU A 170 37.68 -11.99 -40.62
N LEU A 171 37.21 -13.17 -40.19
CA LEU A 171 38.08 -14.36 -40.11
C LEU A 171 38.74 -14.74 -41.45
N PRO A 172 38.06 -14.69 -42.62
CA PRO A 172 38.67 -15.06 -43.90
C PRO A 172 39.64 -14.00 -44.48
N ILE A 173 39.79 -12.86 -43.81
CA ILE A 173 40.70 -11.77 -44.23
C ILE A 173 41.98 -11.79 -43.39
N ILE A 174 41.94 -12.41 -42.21
CA ILE A 174 43.05 -12.47 -41.24
C ILE A 174 43.79 -13.82 -41.32
N PHE A 175 43.17 -14.85 -41.90
CA PHE A 175 43.78 -16.14 -42.28
C PHE A 175 43.69 -16.32 -43.79
#